data_AF-R0H1L7-F1
#
_entry.id   AF-R0H1L7-F1
#
_cell.length_a   1.000
_cell.length_b   1.000
_cell.length_c   1.000
_cell.angle_alpha   90.00
_cell.angle_beta   90.00
_cell.angle_gamma   90.00
#
_symmetry.space_group_name_H-M   'P 1'
#
loop_
_entity.id
_entity.type
_entity.pdbx_description
1 polymer ?
#
loop_
_entity_poly.entity_id
_entity_poly.type
_entity_poly.pdbx_seq_one_letter_code
_entity_poly.pdbx_strand_id
1 'polypeptide(L)' 'SKRFKTPLKPCCEGDCARVDMKGAKKYTLCNDPKSAFFWDEINPTQEGWRSIYSELGKSLTESLI' A
#
# COMPACT_ATOMS: atom_id res chain seq x y z
N SER A 1 -13.92 -6.90 5.14
CA SER A 1 -12.78 -5.97 5.15
C SER A 1 -11.86 -6.12 6.36
N LYS A 2 -10.55 -5.94 6.13
CA LYS A 2 -9.55 -5.67 7.16
C LYS A 2 -9.71 -4.22 7.65
N ARG A 3 -9.53 -3.98 8.96
CA ARG A 3 -9.53 -2.62 9.52
C ARG A 3 -8.09 -2.14 9.75
N PHE A 4 -7.72 -1.05 9.09
CA PHE A 4 -6.41 -0.41 9.23
C PHE A 4 -6.48 0.66 10.34
N LYS A 5 -5.53 0.65 11.28
CA LYS A 5 -5.51 1.60 12.40
C LYS A 5 -5.24 3.04 11.94
N THR A 6 -4.38 3.19 10.93
CA THR A 6 -4.00 4.46 10.33
C THR A 6 -4.18 4.37 8.81
N PRO A 7 -5.42 4.36 8.31
CA PRO A 7 -5.73 4.00 6.92
C PRO A 7 -5.08 4.92 5.88
N LEU A 8 -4.78 6.18 6.24
CA LEU A 8 -4.14 7.15 5.36
C LEU A 8 -2.63 7.29 5.57
N LYS A 9 -2.05 6.60 6.56
CA LYS A 9 -0.60 6.65 6.78
C LYS A 9 0.08 5.67 5.79
N PRO A 10 0.97 6.14 4.90
CA PRO A 10 1.70 5.26 4.01
C PRO A 10 2.75 4.43 4.77
N CYS A 11 3.12 3.26 4.23
CA CYS A 11 4.21 2.47 4.80
C CYS A 11 5.57 3.06 4.44
N CYS A 12 5.72 3.65 3.26
CA CYS A 12 6.92 4.25 2.76
C CYS A 12 6.79 5.78 2.82
N GLU A 13 7.72 6.42 3.51
CA GLU A 13 7.78 7.88 3.66
C GLU A 13 9.10 8.40 3.06
N GLY A 14 9.04 9.39 2.17
CA GLY A 14 10.18 9.93 1.43
C GLY A 14 10.18 9.54 -0.06
N ASP A 15 11.37 9.43 -0.65
CA ASP A 15 11.53 9.14 -2.08
C ASP A 15 11.48 7.62 -2.31
N CYS A 16 10.28 7.07 -2.23
CA CYS A 16 10.01 5.63 -2.26
C CYS A 16 10.60 4.96 -3.51
N ALA A 17 11.25 3.81 -3.30
CA ALA A 17 12.01 3.08 -4.32
C ALA A 17 13.25 3.79 -4.89
N ARG A 18 13.70 4.92 -4.30
CA ARG A 18 14.99 5.54 -4.64
C ARG A 18 16.08 5.25 -3.61
N VAL A 19 17.28 5.06 -4.12
CA VAL A 19 18.53 5.05 -3.36
C VAL A 19 19.47 6.11 -3.91
N ASP A 20 20.40 6.59 -3.10
CA ASP A 20 21.46 7.48 -3.56
C ASP A 20 22.59 6.70 -4.29
N MET A 21 23.63 7.42 -4.73
CA MET A 21 24.78 6.81 -5.43
C MET A 21 25.57 5.81 -4.57
N LYS A 22 25.39 5.83 -3.24
CA LYS A 22 26.04 4.92 -2.29
C LYS A 22 25.11 3.77 -1.87
N GLY A 23 23.89 3.70 -2.43
CA GLY A 23 22.89 2.68 -2.09
C GLY A 23 22.09 2.99 -0.83
N ALA A 24 22.25 4.18 -0.22
CA ALA A 24 21.45 4.57 0.93
C ALA A 24 20.02 4.87 0.50
N LYS A 25 19.04 4.30 1.21
CA LYS A 25 17.62 4.53 0.95
C LYS A 25 17.27 5.99 1.21
N LYS A 26 16.50 6.59 0.29
CA LYS A 26 15.96 7.95 0.44
C LYS A 26 14.56 7.97 1.07
N TYR A 27 14.20 6.89 1.73
CA TYR A 27 12.89 6.66 2.32
C TYR A 27 13.01 5.81 3.59
N THR A 28 12.02 5.93 4.48
CA THR A 28 11.81 5.03 5.61
C THR A 28 10.67 4.09 5.32
N LEU A 29 10.69 2.91 5.94
CA LEU A 29 9.60 1.93 5.86
C LEU A 29 8.96 1.72 7.22
N CYS A 30 7.66 1.46 7.23
CA CYS A 30 6.92 1.03 8.39
C CYS A 30 7.39 -0.37 8.84
N ASN A 31 7.17 -0.68 10.13
CA ASN A 31 7.62 -1.93 10.72
C ASN A 31 6.88 -3.17 10.15
N ASP A 32 5.60 -3.03 9.81
CA ASP A 32 4.80 -4.10 9.21
C ASP A 32 4.05 -3.58 7.97
N PRO A 33 4.55 -3.85 6.75
CA PRO A 33 3.89 -3.48 5.50
C PRO A 33 2.48 -4.06 5.34
N LYS A 34 2.15 -5.16 6.03
CA LYS A 34 0.79 -5.72 5.98
C LYS A 34 -0.19 -4.90 6.83
N SER A 35 0.29 -4.09 7.76
CA SER A 35 -0.56 -3.26 8.63
C SER A 35 -0.99 -1.93 7.98
N ALA A 36 -0.40 -1.57 6.83
CA ALA A 36 -0.68 -0.33 6.11
C ALA A 36 -1.58 -0.55 4.89
N PHE A 37 -2.54 0.35 4.68
CA PHE A 37 -3.38 0.32 3.48
C PHE A 37 -2.59 0.85 2.27
N PHE A 38 -1.88 1.95 2.45
CA PHE A 38 -1.09 2.61 1.42
C PHE A 38 0.40 2.27 1.53
N TRP A 39 1.04 2.04 0.39
CA TRP A 39 2.49 1.93 0.26
C TRP A 39 3.12 3.32 0.32
N ASP A 40 2.72 4.22 -0.56
CA ASP A 40 3.10 5.64 -0.58
C ASP A 40 1.81 6.50 -0.62
N GLU A 41 1.88 7.81 -0.89
CA GLU A 41 0.70 8.68 -0.88
C GLU A 41 -0.38 8.32 -1.93
N ILE A 42 -0.06 7.47 -2.91
CA ILE A 42 -0.90 7.21 -4.08
C ILE A 42 -1.25 5.72 -4.19
N ASN A 43 -0.29 4.83 -3.92
CA ASN A 43 -0.38 3.41 -4.24
C ASN A 43 -0.81 2.59 -3.02
N PRO A 44 -1.83 1.71 -3.13
CA PRO A 44 -2.12 0.72 -2.09
C PRO A 44 -0.99 -0.30 -1.91
N THR A 45 -0.82 -0.83 -0.69
CA THR A 45 -0.02 -2.03 -0.47
C THR A 45 -0.72 -3.27 -1.04
N GLN A 46 -0.03 -4.42 -1.06
CA GLN A 46 -0.66 -5.70 -1.38
C GLN A 46 -1.87 -6.01 -0.48
N GLU A 47 -1.82 -5.63 0.79
CA GLU A 47 -2.95 -5.79 1.73
C GLU A 47 -4.05 -4.75 1.49
N GLY A 48 -3.69 -3.54 1.06
CA GLY A 48 -4.64 -2.54 0.57
C GLY A 48 -5.43 -3.07 -0.63
N TRP A 49 -4.74 -3.61 -1.65
CA TRP A 49 -5.39 -4.23 -2.80
C TRP A 49 -6.27 -5.42 -2.44
N ARG A 50 -5.83 -6.30 -1.53
CA ARG A 50 -6.67 -7.39 -1.02
C ARG A 50 -7.93 -6.87 -0.34
N SER A 51 -7.83 -5.76 0.39
CA SER A 51 -8.97 -5.16 1.07
C SER A 51 -9.93 -4.49 0.10
N ILE A 52 -9.44 -3.83 -0.95
CA ILE A 52 -10.26 -3.29 -2.04
C ILE A 52 -11.01 -4.43 -2.74
N TYR A 53 -10.29 -5.48 -3.12
CA TYR A 53 -10.88 -6.62 -3.83
C TYR A 53 -11.85 -7.42 -2.96
N SER A 54 -11.68 -7.47 -1.63
CA SER A 54 -12.67 -8.13 -0.76
C SER A 54 -14.03 -7.43 -0.76
N GLU A 55 -14.06 -6.12 -1.03
CA GLU A 55 -15.31 -5.33 -1.06
C GLU A 55 -15.86 -5.17 -2.48
N LEU A 56 -14.98 -4.99 -3.47
CA LEU A 56 -15.37 -4.69 -4.86
C LEU A 56 -15.19 -5.87 -5.82
N GLY A 57 -14.62 -6.99 -5.36
CA GLY A 57 -14.22 -8.10 -6.24
C GLY A 57 -15.37 -8.69 -7.04
N LYS A 58 -16.57 -8.80 -6.43
CA LYS A 58 -17.76 -9.29 -7.12
C LYS A 58 -18.17 -8.36 -8.27
N SER A 59 -18.37 -7.07 -7.99
CA SER A 59 -18.77 -6.09 -9.01
C SER A 59 -17.72 -5.90 -10.10
N LEU A 60 -16.43 -5.92 -9.73
CA LEU A 60 -15.33 -5.85 -10.69
C LEU A 60 -15.32 -7.07 -11.61
N THR A 61 -15.49 -8.27 -11.07
CA THR A 61 -15.53 -9.50 -11.85
C THR A 61 -16.74 -9.52 -12.78
N GLU A 62 -17.92 -9.11 -12.30
CA GLU A 62 -19.13 -8.99 -13.13
C GLU A 62 -18.97 -7.97 -14.27
N SER A 63 -18.17 -6.92 -14.08
CA SER A 63 -17.93 -5.88 -15.10
C SER A 63 -16.90 -6.27 -16.16
N LEU A 64 -16.19 -7.38 -15.96
CA LEU A 64 -15.16 -7.88 -16.88
C LEU A 64 -15.69 -8.96 -17.84
N ILE A 65 -16.97 -9.30 -17.74
CA ILE A 65 -17.69 -10.28 -18.55
C ILE A 65 -18.63 -9.52 -19.49
#